data_AF-A0A7I7SVZ6-F1
#
_entry.id   AF-A0A7I7SVZ6-F1
#
_cell.length_a   1.000
_cell.length_b   1.000
_cell.length_c   1.000
_cell.angle_alpha   90.00
_cell.angle_beta   90.00
_cell.angle_gamma   90.00
#
_symmetry.space_group_name_H-M   'P 1'
#
loop_
_entity.id
_entity.type
_entity.pdbx_description
1 polymer ?
#
loop_
_entity_poly.entity_id
_entity_poly.type
_entity_poly.pdbx_seq_one_letter_code
_entity_poly.pdbx_strand_id
1 'polypeptide(L)'
;MVRVIEYDITNRETHSGSPIRLITTILDPELASATELAAVYHQRWEFESSLAEIETRQRGSYRVLRSHSPEMVRQEIWALLLTHYAIRALMYEATNPDGLDPLRMSFIRTLRIVRRHVTGQAGFP
;
A
#
# COMPACT_ATOMS: atom_id res chain seq x y z
N MET A 1 18.26 0.55 24.94
CA MET A 1 19.14 1.37 24.08
C MET A 1 18.50 1.48 22.71
N VAL A 2 18.53 2.65 22.06
CA VAL A 2 17.97 2.88 20.71
C VAL A 2 18.94 3.69 19.88
N ARG A 3 18.88 3.55 18.55
CA ARG A 3 19.63 4.38 17.60
C ARG A 3 18.66 5.36 16.94
N VAL A 4 19.09 6.61 16.79
CA VAL A 4 18.33 7.68 16.13
C VAL A 4 19.06 8.07 14.85
N ILE A 5 18.33 8.15 13.75
CA ILE A 5 18.81 8.59 12.44
C ILE A 5 18.05 9.85 12.06
N GLU A 6 18.75 10.91 11.72
CA GLU A 6 18.17 12.17 11.21
C GLU A 6 18.49 12.31 9.73
N TYR A 7 17.48 12.62 8.90
CA TYR A 7 17.67 12.81 7.47
C TYR A 7 16.61 13.74 6.86
N ASP A 8 16.96 14.33 5.72
CA ASP A 8 16.08 15.19 4.92
C ASP A 8 15.70 14.52 3.60
N ILE A 9 14.53 14.88 3.08
CA ILE A 9 14.05 14.44 1.75
C ILE A 9 14.06 15.67 0.84
N THR A 10 14.95 15.67 -0.14
CA THR A 10 15.21 16.81 -1.06
C THR A 10 14.02 17.19 -1.95
N ASN A 11 13.05 16.30 -2.15
CA ASN A 11 11.87 16.54 -3.00
C ASN A 11 10.55 16.65 -2.21
N ARG A 12 10.61 17.09 -0.94
CA ARG A 12 9.40 17.29 -0.14
C ARG A 12 8.84 18.69 -0.40
N GLU A 13 7.73 18.78 -1.14
CA GLU A 13 7.05 20.07 -1.44
C GLU A 13 6.67 20.83 -0.14
N THR A 14 6.45 20.13 0.96
CA THR A 14 6.27 20.70 2.30
C THR A 14 7.62 20.89 3.00
N HIS A 15 8.22 22.07 2.81
CA HIS A 15 9.35 22.57 3.61
C HIS A 15 8.91 22.93 5.04
N SER A 16 8.38 21.97 5.81
CA SER A 16 8.14 22.17 7.25
C SER A 16 9.43 21.91 8.04
N GLY A 17 10.48 22.68 7.75
CA GLY A 17 11.63 23.07 8.59
C GLY A 17 12.36 22.10 9.53
N SER A 18 12.07 20.80 9.59
CA SER A 18 12.73 19.87 10.53
C SER A 18 13.05 18.53 9.89
N PRO A 19 14.26 17.98 10.15
CA PRO A 19 14.67 16.70 9.61
C PRO A 19 13.78 15.57 10.15
N ILE A 20 13.59 14.53 9.35
CA ILE A 20 12.87 13.34 9.75
C ILE A 20 13.75 12.57 10.74
N ARG A 21 13.16 12.16 11.85
CA ARG A 21 13.80 11.31 12.87
C ARG A 21 13.27 9.89 12.80
N LEU A 22 14.14 8.95 12.50
CA LEU A 22 13.87 7.51 12.54
C LEU A 22 14.51 6.91 13.80
N ILE A 23 13.70 6.29 14.65
CA ILE A 23 14.15 5.54 15.83
C ILE A 23 14.14 4.05 15.48
N THR A 24 15.25 3.37 15.73
CA THR A 24 15.40 1.94 15.44
C THR A 24 16.07 1.18 16.57
N THR A 25 15.74 -0.12 16.66
CA THR A 25 16.41 -1.10 17.53
C THR A 25 17.61 -1.76 16.85
N ILE A 26 17.88 -1.47 15.57
CA ILE A 26 19.09 -1.90 14.86
C ILE A 26 20.24 -0.95 15.23
N LEU A 27 21.04 -1.37 16.20
CA LEU A 27 22.06 -0.51 16.82
C LEU A 27 23.36 -0.47 16.02
N ASP A 28 23.69 -1.57 15.34
CA ASP A 28 24.93 -1.73 14.56
C ASP A 28 24.78 -1.10 13.16
N PRO A 29 25.59 -0.08 12.80
CA PRO A 29 25.61 0.50 11.46
C PRO A 29 26.09 -0.45 10.36
N GLU A 30 26.87 -1.48 10.69
CA GLU A 30 27.30 -2.48 9.71
C GLU A 30 26.18 -3.46 9.34
N LEU A 31 25.23 -3.71 10.25
CA LEU A 31 24.03 -4.50 9.96
C LEU A 31 23.03 -3.74 9.08
N ALA A 32 22.91 -2.43 9.28
CA ALA A 32 22.11 -1.56 8.42
C ALA A 32 22.59 -0.11 8.49
N SER A 33 22.98 0.44 7.34
CA SER A 33 23.41 1.84 7.25
C SER A 33 22.25 2.81 7.49
N ALA A 34 22.58 4.05 7.88
CA ALA A 34 21.57 5.09 8.05
C ALA A 34 20.80 5.37 6.76
N THR A 35 21.49 5.32 5.62
CA THR A 35 20.90 5.55 4.28
C THR A 35 19.92 4.44 3.90
N GLU A 36 20.28 3.17 4.10
CA GLU A 36 19.38 2.05 3.83
C GLU A 36 18.13 2.12 4.72
N LEU A 37 18.31 2.40 6.00
CA LEU A 37 17.19 2.54 6.93
C LEU A 37 16.29 3.71 6.57
N ALA A 38 16.85 4.86 6.17
CA ALA A 38 16.06 5.99 5.68
C ALA A 38 15.29 5.65 4.40
N ALA A 39 15.92 4.93 3.45
CA ALA A 39 15.29 4.52 2.20
C ALA A 39 14.15 3.52 2.43
N VAL A 40 14.34 2.49 3.26
CA VAL A 40 13.30 1.51 3.59
C VAL A 40 12.19 2.14 4.42
N TYR A 41 12.53 3.04 5.36
CA TYR A 41 11.51 3.77 6.11
C TYR A 41 10.68 4.69 5.21
N HIS A 42 11.28 5.25 4.15
CA HIS A 42 10.54 5.96 3.13
C HIS A 42 9.60 5.01 2.37
N GLN A 43 10.04 3.80 2.00
CA GLN A 43 9.17 2.79 1.40
C GLN A 43 8.00 2.37 2.32
N ARG A 44 8.09 2.57 3.64
CA ARG A 44 6.95 2.40 4.56
C ARG A 44 5.76 3.30 4.17
N TRP A 45 5.98 4.45 3.52
CA TRP A 45 4.87 5.27 3.01
C TRP A 45 4.03 4.54 1.96
N GLU A 46 4.58 3.53 1.28
CA GLU A 46 3.80 2.65 0.39
C GLU A 46 2.74 1.86 1.16
N PHE A 47 2.96 1.59 2.44
CA PHE A 47 1.94 0.99 3.31
C PHE A 47 0.75 1.95 3.51
N GLU A 48 1.00 3.24 3.70
CA GLU A 48 -0.06 4.24 3.84
C GLU A 48 -0.86 4.39 2.52
N SER A 49 -0.15 4.35 1.38
CA SER A 49 -0.76 4.26 0.05
C SER A 49 -1.67 3.02 -0.10
N SER A 50 -1.20 1.86 0.35
CA SER A 50 -1.95 0.59 0.32
C SER A 50 -3.19 0.64 1.23
N LEU A 51 -3.07 1.27 2.40
CA LEU A 51 -4.23 1.48 3.29
C LEU A 51 -5.27 2.40 2.63
N ALA A 52 -4.84 3.50 2.01
CA ALA A 52 -5.72 4.39 1.27
C ALA A 52 -6.39 3.68 0.06
N GLU A 53 -5.70 2.76 -0.59
CA GLU A 53 -6.29 1.91 -1.64
C GLU A 53 -7.42 1.03 -1.11
N ILE A 54 -7.24 0.36 0.02
CA ILE A 54 -8.27 -0.50 0.61
C ILE A 54 -9.45 0.36 1.10
N GLU A 55 -9.16 1.35 1.95
CA GLU A 55 -10.19 2.09 2.68
C GLU A 55 -10.96 3.07 1.80
N THR A 56 -10.30 3.70 0.83
CA THR A 56 -10.92 4.79 0.04
C THR A 56 -11.25 4.36 -1.38
N ARG A 57 -10.32 3.69 -2.07
CA ARG A 57 -10.45 3.44 -3.52
C ARG A 57 -11.23 2.16 -3.82
N GLN A 58 -10.85 1.07 -3.17
CA GLN A 58 -11.45 -0.24 -3.36
C GLN A 58 -12.83 -0.31 -2.73
N ARG A 59 -12.99 0.14 -1.48
CA ARG A 59 -14.32 0.22 -0.84
C ARG A 59 -15.26 1.20 -1.54
N GLY A 60 -14.72 2.26 -2.15
CA GLY A 60 -15.49 3.31 -2.82
C GLY A 60 -16.18 4.26 -1.83
N SER A 61 -17.24 4.95 -2.27
CA SER A 61 -17.94 5.98 -1.48
C SER A 61 -18.73 5.45 -0.28
N TYR A 62 -18.79 4.12 -0.08
CA TYR A 62 -19.41 3.53 1.11
C TYR A 62 -18.54 3.85 2.34
N ARG A 63 -19.00 4.80 3.15
CA ARG A 63 -18.30 5.27 4.36
C ARG A 63 -18.39 4.27 5.53
N VAL A 64 -19.31 3.32 5.49
CA VAL A 64 -19.57 2.35 6.56
C VAL A 64 -19.70 0.95 5.95
N LEU A 65 -19.20 -0.07 6.68
CA LEU A 65 -19.41 -1.48 6.34
C LEU A 65 -20.91 -1.82 6.37
N ARG A 66 -21.34 -2.75 5.52
CA ARG A 66 -22.76 -3.11 5.40
C ARG A 66 -23.22 -4.11 6.44
N SER A 67 -22.27 -4.82 7.05
CA SER A 67 -22.55 -5.88 8.02
C SER A 67 -23.00 -5.32 9.38
N HIS A 68 -24.00 -5.96 9.98
CA HIS A 68 -24.60 -5.53 11.25
C HIS A 68 -24.28 -6.43 12.46
N SER A 69 -23.46 -7.47 12.29
CA SER A 69 -22.96 -8.31 13.39
C SER A 69 -21.43 -8.31 13.42
N PRO A 70 -20.79 -8.47 14.59
CA PRO A 70 -19.33 -8.48 14.69
C PRO A 70 -18.66 -9.54 13.80
N GLU A 71 -19.31 -10.69 13.64
CA GLU A 71 -18.79 -11.77 12.81
C GLU A 71 -18.84 -11.44 11.31
N MET A 72 -19.97 -10.94 10.83
CA MET A 72 -20.11 -10.50 9.44
C MET A 72 -19.20 -9.30 9.13
N VAL A 73 -18.99 -8.40 10.09
CA VAL A 73 -18.03 -7.29 9.96
C VAL A 73 -16.61 -7.81 9.74
N ARG A 74 -16.16 -8.81 10.50
CA ARG A 74 -14.85 -9.45 10.27
C ARG A 74 -14.76 -10.08 8.90
N GLN A 75 -15.81 -10.79 8.48
CA GLN A 75 -15.87 -11.39 7.15
C GLN A 75 -15.77 -10.33 6.04
N GLU A 76 -16.46 -9.20 6.17
CA GLU A 76 -16.41 -8.10 5.21
C GLU A 76 -15.00 -7.47 5.13
N ILE A 77 -14.32 -7.31 6.27
CA ILE A 77 -12.92 -6.86 6.32
C ILE A 77 -12.02 -7.87 5.60
N TRP A 78 -12.18 -9.17 5.87
CA TRP A 78 -11.42 -10.21 5.18
C TRP A 78 -11.66 -10.22 3.67
N ALA A 79 -12.89 -10.00 3.22
CA ALA A 79 -13.21 -9.88 1.80
C ALA A 79 -12.50 -8.67 1.16
N LEU A 80 -12.45 -7.52 1.84
CA LEU A 80 -11.71 -6.34 1.38
C LEU A 80 -10.21 -6.63 1.26
N LEU A 81 -9.60 -7.24 2.29
CA LEU A 81 -8.19 -7.59 2.29
C LEU A 81 -7.85 -8.62 1.20
N LEU A 82 -8.65 -9.67 1.06
CA LEU A 82 -8.43 -10.72 0.07
C LEU A 82 -8.56 -10.17 -1.36
N THR A 83 -9.56 -9.32 -1.61
CA THR A 83 -9.74 -8.67 -2.91
C THR A 83 -8.57 -7.75 -3.24
N HIS A 84 -8.06 -7.01 -2.25
CA HIS A 84 -6.88 -6.16 -2.43
C HIS A 84 -5.66 -7.00 -2.81
N TYR A 85 -5.41 -8.08 -2.06
CA TYR A 85 -4.32 -9.01 -2.31
C TYR A 85 -4.40 -9.61 -3.71
N ALA A 86 -5.58 -10.09 -4.14
CA ALA A 86 -5.76 -10.69 -5.46
C ALA A 86 -5.44 -9.70 -6.59
N ILE A 87 -5.85 -8.43 -6.46
CA ILE A 87 -5.51 -7.39 -7.44
C ILE A 87 -4.00 -7.13 -7.44
N ARG A 88 -3.35 -7.04 -6.27
CA ARG A 88 -1.90 -6.85 -6.17
C ARG A 88 -1.11 -8.03 -6.73
N ALA A 89 -1.56 -9.26 -6.53
CA ALA A 89 -0.97 -10.45 -7.13
C ALA A 89 -1.09 -10.42 -8.66
N LEU A 90 -2.26 -10.08 -9.20
CA LEU A 90 -2.45 -9.89 -10.65
C LEU A 90 -1.52 -8.80 -11.20
N MET A 91 -1.36 -7.70 -10.47
CA MET A 91 -0.44 -6.62 -10.84
C MET A 91 1.01 -7.11 -10.94
N TYR A 92 1.44 -7.89 -9.94
CA TYR A 92 2.78 -8.48 -9.88
C TYR A 92 3.02 -9.44 -11.06
N GLU A 93 2.07 -10.34 -11.32
CA GLU A 93 2.15 -11.27 -12.45
C GLU A 93 2.23 -10.54 -13.80
N ALA A 94 1.49 -9.43 -13.94
CA ALA A 94 1.47 -8.65 -15.18
C ALA A 94 2.77 -7.89 -15.46
N THR A 95 3.56 -7.54 -14.44
CA THR A 95 4.82 -6.78 -14.61
C THR A 95 6.06 -7.67 -14.68
N ASN A 96 5.94 -8.93 -14.22
CA ASN A 96 7.02 -9.91 -14.25
C ASN A 96 7.65 -10.14 -15.65
N PRO A 97 6.90 -10.16 -16.77
CA PRO A 97 7.48 -10.39 -18.10
C PRO A 97 8.44 -9.28 -18.56
N ASP A 98 8.21 -8.05 -18.12
CA ASP A 98 8.95 -6.86 -18.57
C ASP A 98 9.97 -6.36 -17.53
N GLY A 99 10.10 -7.05 -16.39
CA GLY A 99 10.96 -6.62 -15.28
C GLY A 99 10.54 -5.28 -14.67
N LEU A 100 9.29 -4.86 -14.88
CA LEU A 100 8.77 -3.60 -14.36
C LEU A 100 8.46 -3.74 -12.87
N ASP A 101 8.72 -2.69 -12.12
CA ASP A 101 8.36 -2.62 -10.70
C ASP A 101 6.83 -2.56 -10.54
N PRO A 102 6.19 -3.57 -9.91
CA PRO A 102 4.74 -3.60 -9.69
C PRO A 102 4.24 -2.39 -8.89
N LEU A 103 5.09 -1.80 -8.04
CA LEU A 103 4.74 -0.63 -7.23
C LEU A 103 4.56 0.64 -8.09
N ARG A 104 5.12 0.67 -9.31
CA ARG A 104 4.92 1.77 -10.25
C ARG A 104 3.60 1.70 -11.01
N MET A 105 2.90 0.56 -10.96
CA MET A 105 1.61 0.43 -11.63
C MET A 105 0.48 1.01 -10.77
N SER A 106 -0.41 1.77 -11.39
CA SER A 106 -1.54 2.39 -10.69
C SER A 106 -2.59 1.34 -10.28
N PHE A 107 -2.71 1.10 -8.97
CA PHE A 107 -3.76 0.24 -8.41
C PHE A 107 -5.18 0.65 -8.85
N ILE A 108 -5.47 1.96 -8.88
CA ILE A 108 -6.80 2.47 -9.29
C ILE A 108 -7.13 2.03 -10.72
N ARG A 109 -6.15 2.12 -11.63
CA ARG A 109 -6.33 1.75 -13.03
C ARG A 109 -6.58 0.25 -13.15
N THR A 110 -5.80 -0.57 -12.44
CA THR A 110 -5.99 -2.02 -12.39
C THR A 110 -7.36 -2.40 -11.82
N LEU A 111 -7.75 -1.81 -10.69
CA LEU A 111 -9.06 -2.04 -10.07
C LEU A 111 -10.21 -1.74 -11.04
N ARG A 112 -10.12 -0.65 -11.81
CA ARG A 112 -11.13 -0.30 -12.84
C ARG A 112 -11.18 -1.33 -13.96
N ILE A 113 -10.02 -1.82 -14.43
CA ILE A 113 -9.94 -2.86 -15.47
C ILE A 113 -10.56 -4.17 -14.96
N VAL A 114 -10.15 -4.63 -13.77
CA VAL A 114 -10.68 -5.85 -13.15
C VAL A 114 -12.18 -5.77 -12.97
N ARG A 115 -12.70 -4.65 -12.42
CA ARG A 115 -14.15 -4.43 -12.28
C ARG A 115 -14.87 -4.54 -13.61
N ARG A 116 -14.40 -3.85 -14.66
CA ARG A 116 -15.00 -3.89 -16.00
C ARG A 116 -15.02 -5.31 -16.56
N HIS A 117 -13.95 -6.08 -16.37
CA HIS A 117 -13.85 -7.44 -16.86
C HIS A 117 -14.84 -8.38 -16.14
N VAL A 118 -14.86 -8.37 -14.82
CA VAL A 118 -15.73 -9.22 -14.00
C VAL A 118 -17.21 -8.88 -14.23
N THR A 119 -17.58 -7.59 -14.27
CA THR A 119 -18.97 -7.19 -14.56
C THR A 119 -19.38 -7.52 -15.99
N GLY A 120 -18.43 -7.47 -16.94
CA GLY A 120 -18.68 -7.86 -18.32
C GLY A 120 -18.91 -9.37 -18.50
N GLN A 121 -18.29 -10.21 -17.66
CA GLN A 121 -18.52 -11.66 -17.62
C GLN A 121 -19.79 -12.06 -16.85
N ALA A 122 -20.25 -11.22 -15.91
CA ALA A 122 -21.49 -11.44 -15.15
C ALA A 122 -22.76 -11.05 -15.93
N GLY A 123 -22.61 -10.38 -17.07
CA GLY A 123 -23.68 -10.22 -18.05
C GLY A 123 -23.87 -11.53 -18.82
N PHE A 124 -24.75 -12.40 -18.32
CA PHE A 124 -25.32 -13.44 -19.18
C PHE A 124 -26.13 -12.77 -20.31
N PRO A 125 -26.17 -13.33 -21.53
CA PRO A 125 -26.99 -12.81 -22.61
C PRO A 125 -28.49 -12.74 -22.24
#